data_AF-A0A969KEM2-F1
#
_entry.id   AF-A0A969KEM2-F1
#
_cell.length_a   1.000
_cell.length_b   1.000
_cell.length_c   1.000
_cell.angle_alpha   90.00
_cell.angle_beta   90.00
_cell.angle_gamma   90.00
#
_symmetry.space_group_name_H-M   'P 1'
#
loop_
_entity.id
_entity.type
_entity.pdbx_description
1 polymer ?
#
loop_
_entity_poly.entity_id
_entity_poly.type
_entity_poly.pdbx_seq_one_letter_code
_entity_poly.pdbx_strand_id
1 'polypeptide(L)'
;MQWAAIVGLMAWGILIVIPSLGVRRIQALLYGQQFRQAYYWSLVLRFFHPFDTWWEQPKIIQALRLGQQGEFAKAKAILDHYGERPGFVAQQAIAMYYAMRFDWSGLLGWLGTKSTPSRDPLLRMYYCRALGETGHLHELLLAMQPSKKILLKVGDRRTFHLVQLFASAFCGEVKLTEALLSGCLAFYPDDIKKFWVAIAWYCAGEKRVGEKQLKTLLDQPDQDFTAAIQARIQSPPQPAQPILKSESYPLIAQLSRDIRQENIERSYQSLIERRAFFQQGLSVNTVLVVLNCVVFLVGIVMNFKIGRDALLDLGGFTPNAVWAGEWWRLFTATFIHVNWGHLLTNIFTLYLLGGFVEKHLGKWRYLFIYLVSGVGAMVILLGLVTITQGIDFNVFPRWFQFLTDEIRYSYRLWVGASGSIMGMIGAIAAVLFRGWQRDESKLALRQFRLVLLIIVIQFSVDLSSTNVSFYSHFLGLILGASLTLLLTHKIPQTAPKLSR
;
A
#
# COMPACT_ATOMS: atom_id res chain seq x y z
N MET A 1 -36.76 -34.35 -14.56
CA MET A 1 -36.40 -32.99 -14.09
C MET A 1 -34.91 -32.82 -13.74
N GLN A 2 -34.24 -33.79 -13.11
CA GLN A 2 -32.80 -33.67 -12.74
C GLN A 2 -31.84 -33.57 -13.94
N TRP A 3 -32.06 -34.31 -15.03
CA TRP A 3 -31.21 -34.24 -16.23
C TRP A 3 -31.24 -32.89 -16.94
N ALA A 4 -32.40 -32.22 -16.99
CA ALA A 4 -32.52 -30.89 -17.57
C ALA A 4 -31.73 -29.84 -16.77
N ALA A 5 -31.67 -29.98 -15.43
CA ALA A 5 -30.88 -29.11 -14.58
C ALA A 5 -29.37 -29.35 -14.80
N ILE A 6 -28.91 -30.60 -14.88
CA ILE A 6 -27.49 -30.93 -15.13
C ILE A 6 -27.06 -30.47 -16.53
N VAL A 7 -27.87 -30.73 -17.56
CA VAL A 7 -27.61 -30.27 -18.94
C VAL A 7 -27.61 -28.74 -19.00
N GLY A 8 -28.55 -28.08 -18.32
CA GLY A 8 -28.58 -26.61 -18.20
C GLY A 8 -27.34 -26.04 -17.52
N LEU A 9 -26.86 -26.68 -16.44
CA LEU A 9 -25.69 -26.24 -15.68
C LEU A 9 -24.38 -26.48 -16.46
N MET A 10 -24.27 -27.59 -17.18
CA MET A 10 -23.17 -27.86 -18.10
C MET A 10 -23.17 -26.87 -19.28
N ALA A 11 -24.34 -26.58 -19.86
CA ALA A 11 -24.47 -25.57 -20.92
C ALA A 11 -24.07 -24.17 -20.42
N TRP A 12 -24.45 -23.80 -19.19
CA TRP A 12 -24.02 -22.54 -18.56
C TRP A 12 -22.50 -22.49 -18.34
N GLY A 13 -21.91 -23.58 -17.87
CA GLY A 13 -20.47 -23.71 -17.72
C GLY A 13 -19.72 -23.54 -19.04
N ILE A 14 -20.17 -24.23 -20.08
CA ILE A 14 -19.53 -24.27 -21.40
C ILE A 14 -19.73 -22.99 -22.20
N LEU A 15 -20.93 -22.39 -22.16
CA LEU A 15 -21.29 -21.24 -23.01
C LEU A 15 -21.10 -19.88 -22.34
N ILE A 16 -20.98 -19.82 -21.01
CA ILE A 16 -20.89 -18.54 -20.27
C ILE A 16 -19.62 -18.49 -19.41
N VAL A 17 -19.41 -19.49 -18.54
CA VAL A 17 -18.29 -19.44 -17.57
C VAL A 17 -16.93 -19.63 -18.25
N ILE A 18 -16.76 -20.68 -19.07
CA ILE A 18 -15.51 -20.95 -19.78
C ILE A 18 -15.16 -19.78 -20.74
N PRO A 19 -16.08 -19.30 -21.59
CA PRO A 19 -15.90 -18.09 -22.39
C PRO A 19 -15.46 -16.87 -21.59
N SER A 20 -16.14 -16.55 -20.49
CA SER A 20 -15.82 -15.36 -19.70
C SER A 20 -14.45 -15.42 -19.02
N LEU A 21 -14.08 -16.58 -18.46
CA LEU A 21 -12.73 -16.81 -17.91
C LEU A 21 -11.67 -16.75 -19.01
N GLY A 22 -11.97 -17.33 -20.17
CA GLY A 22 -11.11 -17.31 -21.34
C GLY A 22 -10.81 -15.92 -21.85
N VAL A 23 -11.83 -15.06 -22.01
CA VAL A 23 -11.68 -13.66 -22.42
C VAL A 23 -10.83 -12.90 -21.41
N ARG A 24 -11.06 -13.09 -20.10
CA ARG A 24 -10.22 -12.48 -19.05
C ARG A 24 -8.76 -12.91 -19.17
N ARG A 25 -8.51 -14.19 -19.47
CA ARG A 25 -7.14 -14.70 -19.67
C ARG A 25 -6.49 -14.12 -20.91
N ILE A 26 -7.19 -14.05 -22.04
CA ILE A 26 -6.71 -13.39 -23.27
C ILE A 26 -6.37 -11.94 -22.97
N GLN A 27 -7.26 -11.19 -22.32
CA GLN A 27 -7.01 -9.79 -21.95
C GLN A 27 -5.77 -9.65 -21.08
N ALA A 28 -5.62 -10.47 -20.03
CA ALA A 28 -4.42 -10.47 -19.19
C ALA A 28 -3.13 -10.71 -19.99
N LEU A 29 -3.16 -11.64 -20.95
CA LEU A 29 -2.02 -11.92 -21.83
C LEU A 29 -1.73 -10.76 -22.79
N LEU A 30 -2.76 -10.11 -23.35
CA LEU A 30 -2.61 -8.90 -24.16
C LEU A 30 -2.02 -7.74 -23.35
N TYR A 31 -2.49 -7.50 -22.12
CA TYR A 31 -1.91 -6.51 -21.21
C TYR A 31 -0.44 -6.80 -20.88
N GLY A 32 -0.08 -8.08 -20.78
CA GLY A 32 1.30 -8.52 -20.59
C GLY A 32 2.14 -8.56 -21.88
N GLN A 33 1.60 -8.14 -23.03
CA GLN A 33 2.22 -8.23 -24.35
C GLN A 33 2.66 -9.65 -24.77
N GLN A 34 2.00 -10.68 -24.22
CA GLN A 34 2.26 -12.09 -24.53
C GLN A 34 1.38 -12.55 -25.70
N PHE A 35 1.53 -11.92 -26.87
CA PHE A 35 0.63 -12.09 -28.02
C PHE A 35 0.58 -13.53 -28.55
N ARG A 36 1.71 -14.26 -28.50
CA ARG A 36 1.75 -15.67 -28.92
C ARG A 36 0.80 -16.53 -28.09
N GLN A 37 0.83 -16.38 -26.76
CA GLN A 37 -0.06 -17.14 -25.88
C GLN A 37 -1.51 -16.69 -26.05
N ALA A 38 -1.74 -15.37 -26.13
CA ALA A 38 -3.08 -14.81 -26.37
C ALA A 38 -3.70 -15.37 -27.66
N TYR A 39 -2.90 -15.50 -28.72
CA TYR A 39 -3.32 -16.08 -29.99
C TYR A 39 -3.81 -17.53 -29.84
N TYR A 40 -3.02 -18.39 -29.20
CA TYR A 40 -3.43 -19.79 -29.00
C TYR A 40 -4.69 -19.92 -28.14
N TRP A 41 -4.80 -19.13 -27.06
CA TRP A 41 -6.01 -19.08 -26.26
C TRP A 41 -7.23 -18.65 -27.10
N SER A 42 -7.08 -17.66 -27.97
CA SER A 42 -8.17 -17.23 -28.86
C SER A 42 -8.59 -18.29 -29.88
N LEU A 43 -7.65 -19.09 -30.40
CA LEU A 43 -7.96 -20.19 -31.33
C LEU A 43 -8.80 -21.30 -30.70
N VAL A 44 -8.59 -21.57 -29.42
CA VAL A 44 -9.36 -22.56 -28.65
C VAL A 44 -10.72 -21.97 -28.28
N LEU A 45 -10.74 -20.74 -27.77
CA LEU A 45 -11.93 -20.12 -27.23
C LEU A 45 -12.99 -19.80 -28.29
N ARG A 46 -12.61 -19.56 -29.54
CA ARG A 46 -13.56 -19.28 -30.64
C ARG A 46 -14.65 -20.34 -30.82
N PHE A 47 -14.39 -21.60 -30.45
CA PHE A 47 -15.35 -22.70 -30.61
C PHE A 47 -16.42 -22.74 -29.51
N PHE A 48 -16.21 -22.02 -28.41
CA PHE A 48 -17.12 -22.01 -27.26
C PHE A 48 -18.21 -20.93 -27.35
N HIS A 49 -18.23 -20.15 -28.43
CA HIS A 49 -19.22 -19.10 -28.61
C HIS A 49 -19.52 -18.81 -30.10
N PRO A 50 -20.81 -18.71 -30.50
CA PRO A 50 -21.18 -18.67 -31.92
C PRO A 50 -21.13 -17.29 -32.59
N PHE A 51 -20.89 -16.18 -31.88
CA PHE A 51 -20.88 -14.85 -32.52
C PHE A 51 -19.61 -14.54 -33.30
N ASP A 52 -19.75 -13.85 -34.43
CA ASP A 52 -18.69 -13.52 -35.40
C ASP A 52 -17.45 -12.87 -34.78
N THR A 53 -17.64 -12.04 -33.75
CA THR A 53 -16.54 -11.37 -33.02
C THR A 53 -15.50 -12.33 -32.42
N TRP A 54 -15.91 -13.56 -32.05
CA TRP A 54 -15.01 -14.58 -31.51
C TRP A 54 -14.17 -15.26 -32.59
N TRP A 55 -14.68 -15.30 -33.82
CA TRP A 55 -13.98 -15.85 -34.98
C TRP A 55 -12.99 -14.86 -35.58
N GLU A 56 -13.23 -13.56 -35.40
CA GLU A 56 -12.33 -12.47 -35.80
C GLU A 56 -11.17 -12.26 -34.82
N GLN A 57 -11.40 -12.50 -33.52
CA GLN A 57 -10.42 -12.22 -32.46
C GLN A 57 -9.03 -12.86 -32.70
N PRO A 58 -8.91 -14.13 -33.15
CA PRO A 58 -7.59 -14.71 -33.44
C PRO A 58 -6.84 -13.97 -34.55
N LYS A 59 -7.53 -13.50 -35.60
CA LYS A 59 -6.90 -12.73 -36.68
C LYS A 59 -6.36 -11.40 -36.17
N ILE A 60 -7.13 -10.72 -35.32
CA ILE A 60 -6.70 -9.46 -34.69
C ILE A 60 -5.46 -9.68 -33.81
N ILE A 61 -5.44 -10.73 -32.99
CA ILE A 61 -4.28 -11.05 -32.13
C ILE A 61 -3.08 -11.53 -32.96
N GLN A 62 -3.33 -12.21 -34.09
CA GLN A 62 -2.27 -12.57 -35.04
C GLN A 62 -1.58 -11.34 -35.60
N ALA A 63 -2.31 -10.26 -35.90
CA ALA A 63 -1.70 -9.00 -36.32
C ALA A 63 -0.74 -8.44 -35.27
N LEU A 64 -1.12 -8.48 -33.98
CA LEU A 64 -0.24 -8.05 -32.88
C LEU A 64 1.02 -8.91 -32.75
N ARG A 65 0.88 -10.23 -32.91
CA ARG A 65 2.02 -11.15 -32.92
C ARG A 65 2.97 -10.85 -34.09
N LEU A 66 2.43 -10.62 -35.30
CA LEU A 66 3.24 -10.25 -36.47
C LEU A 66 3.94 -8.91 -36.25
N GLY A 67 3.26 -7.94 -35.65
CA GLY A 67 3.84 -6.65 -35.26
C GLY A 67 5.00 -6.82 -34.27
N GLN A 68 4.86 -7.67 -33.25
CA GLN A 68 5.93 -7.97 -32.29
C GLN A 68 7.16 -8.64 -32.96
N GLN A 69 6.96 -9.34 -34.07
CA GLN A 69 8.02 -9.96 -34.87
C GLN A 69 8.67 -8.99 -35.88
N GLY A 70 8.23 -7.72 -35.92
CA GLY A 70 8.69 -6.72 -36.88
C GLY A 70 8.01 -6.79 -38.25
N GLU A 71 7.07 -7.71 -38.47
CA GLU A 71 6.33 -7.88 -39.73
C GLU A 71 5.17 -6.88 -39.87
N PHE A 72 5.45 -5.59 -39.71
CA PHE A 72 4.45 -4.53 -39.60
C PHE A 72 3.52 -4.41 -40.82
N ALA A 73 4.04 -4.64 -42.04
CA ALA A 73 3.22 -4.57 -43.26
C ALA A 73 2.11 -5.63 -43.27
N LYS A 74 2.44 -6.87 -42.85
CA LYS A 74 1.45 -7.96 -42.76
C LYS A 74 0.46 -7.72 -41.62
N ALA A 75 0.94 -7.23 -40.48
CA ALA A 75 0.09 -6.84 -39.36
C ALA A 75 -0.93 -5.77 -39.78
N LYS A 76 -0.48 -4.73 -40.50
CA LYS A 76 -1.33 -3.65 -41.00
C LYS A 76 -2.40 -4.15 -41.96
N ALA A 77 -2.04 -4.99 -42.94
CA ALA A 77 -2.99 -5.55 -43.89
C ALA A 77 -4.16 -6.27 -43.22
N ILE A 78 -3.91 -6.94 -42.09
CA ILE A 78 -4.96 -7.58 -41.28
C ILE A 78 -5.81 -6.53 -40.56
N LEU A 79 -5.19 -5.52 -39.93
CA LEU A 79 -5.89 -4.51 -39.15
C LEU A 79 -6.71 -3.53 -40.00
N ASP A 80 -6.28 -3.23 -41.23
CA ASP A 80 -6.97 -2.34 -42.16
C ASP A 80 -8.37 -2.89 -42.52
N HIS A 81 -8.56 -4.22 -42.49
CA HIS A 81 -9.86 -4.85 -42.68
C HIS A 81 -10.89 -4.46 -41.60
N TYR A 82 -10.44 -3.97 -40.44
CA TYR A 82 -11.26 -3.54 -39.32
C TYR A 82 -11.35 -2.00 -39.20
N GLY A 83 -10.83 -1.24 -40.17
CA GLY A 83 -10.50 0.18 -40.02
C GLY A 83 -11.67 1.15 -39.80
N GLU A 84 -12.79 0.98 -40.49
CA GLU A 84 -13.88 1.98 -40.50
C GLU A 84 -14.74 1.97 -39.22
N ARG A 85 -15.10 0.79 -38.70
CA ARG A 85 -15.84 0.61 -37.44
C ARG A 85 -15.30 -0.57 -36.63
N PRO A 86 -14.05 -0.49 -36.13
CA PRO A 86 -13.45 -1.59 -35.40
C PRO A 86 -14.21 -1.86 -34.11
N GLY A 87 -14.48 -3.14 -33.87
CA GLY A 87 -14.92 -3.62 -32.57
C GLY A 87 -13.87 -3.36 -31.48
N PHE A 88 -14.27 -3.56 -30.22
CA PHE A 88 -13.45 -3.24 -29.05
C PHE A 88 -12.03 -3.82 -29.09
N VAL A 89 -11.89 -5.12 -29.40
CA VAL A 89 -10.56 -5.78 -29.46
C VAL A 89 -9.72 -5.27 -30.63
N ALA A 90 -10.35 -4.98 -31.77
CA ALA A 90 -9.66 -4.41 -32.93
C ALA A 90 -9.13 -3.00 -32.62
N GLN A 91 -9.90 -2.19 -31.89
CA GLN A 91 -9.44 -0.87 -31.46
C GLN A 91 -8.17 -0.96 -30.60
N GLN A 92 -8.17 -1.84 -29.60
CA GLN A 92 -7.00 -2.07 -28.76
C GLN A 92 -5.80 -2.53 -29.59
N ALA A 93 -6.02 -3.47 -30.52
CA ALA A 93 -4.96 -3.97 -31.36
C ALA A 93 -4.36 -2.90 -32.28
N ILE A 94 -5.20 -2.02 -32.86
CA ILE A 94 -4.74 -0.89 -33.67
C ILE A 94 -3.89 0.06 -32.82
N ALA A 95 -4.33 0.40 -31.60
CA ALA A 95 -3.55 1.24 -30.69
C ALA A 95 -2.18 0.62 -30.34
N MET A 96 -2.16 -0.67 -30.04
CA MET A 96 -0.93 -1.41 -29.75
C MET A 96 0.00 -1.51 -30.98
N TYR A 97 -0.56 -1.67 -32.19
CA TYR A 97 0.21 -1.66 -33.43
C TYR A 97 0.95 -0.34 -33.64
N TYR A 98 0.27 0.80 -33.50
CA TYR A 98 0.92 2.11 -33.59
C TYR A 98 1.99 2.28 -32.49
N ALA A 99 1.69 1.85 -31.27
CA ALA A 99 2.62 1.91 -30.14
C ALA A 99 3.91 1.10 -30.37
N MET A 100 3.81 -0.11 -30.95
CA MET A 100 4.98 -0.94 -31.28
C MET A 100 5.89 -0.27 -32.33
N ARG A 101 5.31 0.55 -33.21
CA ARG A 101 6.04 1.29 -34.25
C ARG A 101 6.53 2.67 -33.80
N PHE A 102 6.25 3.05 -32.56
CA PHE A 102 6.49 4.41 -32.05
C PHE A 102 5.80 5.50 -32.90
N ASP A 103 4.71 5.15 -33.60
CA ASP A 103 3.95 6.05 -34.49
C ASP A 103 2.78 6.69 -33.72
N TRP A 104 3.14 7.58 -32.79
CA TRP A 104 2.19 8.22 -31.88
C TRP A 104 1.31 9.28 -32.55
N SER A 105 1.84 9.96 -33.59
CA SER A 105 1.07 10.91 -34.39
C SER A 105 0.02 10.19 -35.23
N GLY A 106 0.35 9.05 -35.85
CA GLY A 106 -0.59 8.18 -36.54
C GLY A 106 -1.70 7.68 -35.61
N LEU A 107 -1.34 7.28 -34.38
CA LEU A 107 -2.32 6.89 -33.36
C LEU A 107 -3.28 8.03 -33.00
N LEU A 108 -2.77 9.26 -32.79
CA LEU A 108 -3.62 10.41 -32.50
C LEU A 108 -4.54 10.75 -33.67
N GLY A 109 -4.05 10.70 -34.90
CA GLY A 109 -4.88 10.89 -36.10
C GLY A 109 -6.00 9.86 -36.16
N TRP A 110 -5.69 8.59 -35.93
CA TRP A 110 -6.68 7.52 -35.90
C TRP A 110 -7.70 7.68 -34.75
N LEU A 111 -7.27 8.10 -33.56
CA LEU A 111 -8.17 8.36 -32.43
C LEU A 111 -9.03 9.61 -32.61
N GLY A 112 -8.48 10.69 -33.19
CA GLY A 112 -9.15 11.98 -33.38
C GLY A 112 -10.35 11.93 -34.33
N THR A 113 -10.38 10.96 -35.24
CA THR A 113 -11.54 10.70 -36.12
C THR A 113 -12.73 10.05 -35.39
N LYS A 114 -12.54 9.60 -34.14
CA LYS A 114 -13.55 8.88 -33.36
C LYS A 114 -13.96 9.73 -32.17
N SER A 115 -15.16 10.31 -32.22
CA SER A 115 -15.69 11.18 -31.19
C SER A 115 -15.67 10.50 -29.81
N THR A 116 -14.93 11.13 -28.90
CA THR A 116 -14.67 10.79 -27.48
C THR A 116 -13.69 9.63 -27.20
N PRO A 117 -12.71 9.84 -26.29
CA PRO A 117 -11.86 8.76 -25.81
C PRO A 117 -12.76 7.72 -25.12
N SER A 118 -12.80 6.53 -25.73
CA SER A 118 -13.54 5.34 -25.32
C SER A 118 -13.61 5.18 -23.79
N ARG A 119 -14.72 4.60 -23.28
CA ARG A 119 -14.80 4.11 -21.90
C ARG A 119 -13.75 3.03 -21.59
N ASP A 120 -13.07 2.51 -22.62
CA ASP A 120 -11.97 1.56 -22.50
C ASP A 120 -10.74 2.15 -21.80
N PRO A 121 -10.32 1.58 -20.65
CA PRO A 121 -9.09 1.96 -19.96
C PRO A 121 -7.83 1.94 -20.84
N LEU A 122 -7.65 0.90 -21.67
CA LEU A 122 -6.39 0.70 -22.40
C LEU A 122 -6.23 1.73 -23.52
N LEU A 123 -7.28 1.96 -24.30
CA LEU A 123 -7.28 2.99 -25.34
C LEU A 123 -7.04 4.38 -24.75
N ARG A 124 -7.64 4.67 -23.60
CA ARG A 124 -7.45 5.95 -22.89
C ARG A 124 -6.01 6.11 -22.42
N MET A 125 -5.38 5.05 -21.91
CA MET A 125 -3.96 5.06 -21.57
C MET A 125 -3.07 5.36 -22.79
N TYR A 126 -3.31 4.67 -23.91
CA TYR A 126 -2.56 4.91 -25.14
C TYR A 126 -2.81 6.30 -25.74
N TYR A 127 -4.03 6.83 -25.64
CA TYR A 127 -4.37 8.19 -26.02
C TYR A 127 -3.56 9.22 -25.20
N CYS A 128 -3.55 9.08 -23.87
CA CYS A 128 -2.75 9.94 -23.00
C CYS A 128 -1.25 9.83 -23.31
N ARG A 129 -0.75 8.61 -23.54
CA ARG A 129 0.65 8.43 -23.96
C ARG A 129 0.93 9.15 -25.27
N ALA A 130 0.07 9.00 -26.27
CA ALA A 130 0.27 9.59 -27.58
C ALA A 130 0.25 11.12 -27.55
N LEU A 131 -0.62 11.73 -26.71
CA LEU A 131 -0.61 13.18 -26.46
C LEU A 131 0.73 13.64 -25.88
N GLY A 132 1.26 12.93 -24.89
CA GLY A 132 2.57 13.25 -24.31
C GLY A 132 3.73 13.10 -25.30
N GLU A 133 3.75 12.00 -26.05
CA GLU A 133 4.78 11.71 -27.06
C GLU A 133 4.80 12.71 -28.21
N THR A 134 3.65 13.33 -28.52
CA THR A 134 3.51 14.32 -29.60
C THR A 134 3.53 15.77 -29.10
N GLY A 135 3.73 16.00 -27.80
CA GLY A 135 3.83 17.34 -27.22
C GLY A 135 2.48 18.05 -26.97
N HIS A 136 1.34 17.37 -27.07
CA HIS A 136 0.02 17.93 -26.73
C HIS A 136 -0.23 17.88 -25.20
N LEU A 137 0.62 18.58 -24.44
CA LEU A 137 0.69 18.46 -22.99
C LEU A 137 -0.54 18.99 -22.26
N HIS A 138 -1.15 20.07 -22.76
CA HIS A 138 -2.35 20.63 -22.16
C HIS A 138 -3.54 19.68 -22.31
N GLU A 139 -3.72 19.12 -23.51
CA GLU A 139 -4.74 18.14 -23.81
C GLU A 139 -4.54 16.85 -23.00
N LEU A 140 -3.29 16.44 -22.75
CA LEU A 140 -2.95 15.31 -21.87
C LEU A 140 -3.48 15.54 -20.44
N LEU A 141 -3.21 16.72 -19.87
CA LEU A 141 -3.65 17.06 -18.53
C LEU A 141 -5.18 17.14 -18.41
N LEU A 142 -5.86 17.66 -19.44
CA LEU A 142 -7.33 17.65 -19.50
C LEU A 142 -7.89 16.23 -19.65
N ALA A 143 -7.29 15.41 -20.51
CA ALA A 143 -7.70 14.03 -20.74
C ALA A 143 -7.61 13.19 -19.46
N MET A 144 -6.73 13.53 -18.52
CA MET A 144 -6.59 12.83 -17.24
C MET A 144 -7.77 13.04 -16.27
N GLN A 145 -8.45 14.19 -16.29
CA GLN A 145 -9.50 14.50 -15.30
C GLN A 145 -10.68 13.50 -15.36
N PRO A 146 -11.27 13.18 -16.52
CA PRO A 146 -12.28 12.13 -16.62
C PRO A 146 -11.71 10.73 -16.33
N SER A 147 -10.42 10.48 -16.63
CA SER A 147 -9.76 9.20 -16.39
C SER A 147 -9.83 8.80 -14.92
N LYS A 148 -9.63 9.76 -14.00
CA LYS A 148 -9.69 9.49 -12.55
C LYS A 148 -11.04 8.88 -12.15
N LYS A 149 -12.15 9.47 -12.58
CA LYS A 149 -13.50 9.00 -12.21
C LYS A 149 -13.84 7.66 -12.88
N ILE A 150 -13.47 7.47 -14.14
CA ILE A 150 -13.78 6.25 -14.90
C ILE A 150 -12.92 5.08 -14.42
N LEU A 151 -11.60 5.26 -14.38
CA LEU A 151 -10.64 4.20 -14.05
C LEU A 151 -10.76 3.77 -12.59
N LEU A 152 -10.94 4.71 -11.65
CA LEU A 152 -11.16 4.35 -10.25
C LEU A 152 -12.52 3.66 -10.02
N LYS A 153 -13.56 4.00 -10.79
CA LYS A 153 -14.87 3.34 -10.68
C LYS A 153 -14.86 1.91 -11.22
N VAL A 154 -14.10 1.67 -12.29
CA VAL A 154 -13.88 0.32 -12.87
C VAL A 154 -12.87 -0.49 -12.05
N GLY A 155 -12.14 0.15 -11.12
CA GLY A 155 -11.15 -0.50 -10.27
C GLY A 155 -9.77 -0.67 -10.91
N ASP A 156 -9.53 -0.10 -12.09
CA ASP A 156 -8.27 -0.20 -12.80
C ASP A 156 -7.27 0.91 -12.38
N ARG A 157 -6.79 0.79 -11.14
CA ARG A 157 -5.80 1.72 -10.56
C ARG A 157 -4.46 1.71 -11.30
N ARG A 158 -4.06 0.57 -11.89
CA ARG A 158 -2.78 0.44 -12.58
C ARG A 158 -2.73 1.35 -13.81
N THR A 159 -3.77 1.28 -14.63
CA THR A 159 -3.87 2.11 -15.84
C THR A 159 -3.95 3.59 -15.48
N PHE A 160 -4.62 3.93 -14.37
CA PHE A 160 -4.66 5.31 -13.87
C PHE A 160 -3.26 5.82 -13.48
N HIS A 161 -2.48 5.05 -12.72
CA HIS A 161 -1.12 5.44 -12.36
C HIS A 161 -0.19 5.55 -13.58
N LEU A 162 -0.40 4.74 -14.62
CA LEU A 162 0.34 4.88 -15.88
C LEU A 162 0.02 6.19 -16.60
N VAL A 163 -1.25 6.61 -16.61
CA VAL A 163 -1.64 7.92 -17.14
C VAL A 163 -0.99 9.06 -16.35
N GLN A 164 -0.96 8.97 -15.01
CA GLN A 164 -0.24 9.95 -14.18
C GLN A 164 1.27 9.94 -14.45
N LEU A 165 1.86 8.76 -14.66
CA LEU A 165 3.28 8.62 -15.01
C LEU A 165 3.58 9.38 -16.31
N PHE A 166 2.78 9.16 -17.36
CA PHE A 166 2.96 9.88 -18.62
C PHE A 166 2.80 11.38 -18.44
N ALA A 167 1.75 11.84 -17.75
CA ALA A 167 1.55 13.26 -17.48
C ALA A 167 2.73 13.87 -16.71
N SER A 168 3.19 13.21 -15.64
CA SER A 168 4.33 13.71 -14.86
C SER A 168 5.64 13.73 -15.66
N ALA A 169 5.94 12.67 -16.41
CA ALA A 169 7.18 12.58 -17.18
C ALA A 169 7.20 13.59 -18.33
N PHE A 170 6.13 13.64 -19.15
CA PHE A 170 6.08 14.54 -20.31
C PHE A 170 5.92 16.01 -19.93
N CYS A 171 5.37 16.33 -18.76
CA CYS A 171 5.37 17.69 -18.22
C CYS A 171 6.70 18.10 -17.56
N GLY A 172 7.71 17.22 -17.52
CA GLY A 172 9.02 17.51 -16.91
C GLY A 172 9.03 17.45 -15.39
N GLU A 173 8.03 16.86 -14.76
CA GLU A 173 7.90 16.73 -13.30
C GLU A 173 8.70 15.52 -12.79
N VAL A 174 10.03 15.64 -12.78
CA VAL A 174 10.96 14.55 -12.42
C VAL A 174 10.65 13.97 -11.04
N LYS A 175 10.48 14.82 -10.02
CA LYS A 175 10.20 14.38 -8.64
C LYS A 175 8.88 13.61 -8.53
N LEU A 176 7.85 14.02 -9.27
CA LEU A 176 6.56 13.32 -9.30
C LEU A 176 6.69 11.97 -10.02
N THR A 177 7.45 11.93 -11.10
CA THR A 177 7.75 10.71 -11.86
C THR A 177 8.46 9.69 -10.95
N GLU A 178 9.50 10.11 -10.24
CA GLU A 178 10.21 9.28 -9.26
C GLU A 178 9.31 8.83 -8.11
N ALA A 179 8.45 9.72 -7.59
CA ALA A 179 7.51 9.40 -6.52
C ALA A 179 6.46 8.34 -6.95
N LEU A 180 6.03 8.35 -8.21
CA LEU A 180 5.16 7.30 -8.75
C LEU A 180 5.90 5.97 -8.89
N LEU A 181 7.11 5.99 -9.46
CA LEU A 181 7.92 4.80 -9.75
C LEU A 181 8.51 4.13 -8.50
N SER A 182 8.74 4.89 -7.43
CA SER A 182 9.11 4.37 -6.10
C SER A 182 7.88 4.04 -5.24
N GLY A 183 6.76 4.71 -5.51
CA GLY A 183 5.46 4.48 -4.92
C GLY A 183 4.64 3.51 -5.75
N CYS A 184 3.44 3.94 -6.16
CA CYS A 184 2.39 3.13 -6.80
C CYS A 184 2.81 2.24 -7.98
N LEU A 185 3.96 2.50 -8.60
CA LEU A 185 4.54 1.77 -9.73
C LEU A 185 5.87 1.05 -9.37
N ALA A 186 6.17 0.85 -8.09
CA ALA A 186 7.38 0.19 -7.58
C ALA A 186 7.65 -1.21 -8.11
N PHE A 187 6.62 -1.90 -8.59
CA PHE A 187 6.71 -3.25 -9.14
C PHE A 187 7.39 -3.29 -10.52
N TYR A 188 7.56 -2.16 -11.20
CA TYR A 188 8.26 -2.15 -12.48
C TYR A 188 9.74 -2.51 -12.30
N PRO A 189 10.32 -3.26 -13.25
CA PRO A 189 11.77 -3.41 -13.40
C PRO A 189 12.52 -2.07 -13.38
N ASP A 190 13.74 -2.07 -12.84
CA ASP A 190 14.50 -0.84 -12.59
C ASP A 190 14.96 -0.13 -13.87
N ASP A 191 15.17 -0.87 -14.94
CA ASP A 191 15.40 -0.37 -16.31
C ASP A 191 14.22 0.47 -16.81
N ILE A 192 12.98 -0.02 -16.67
CA ILE A 192 11.76 0.72 -17.05
C ILE A 192 11.62 1.98 -16.18
N LYS A 193 11.90 1.88 -14.88
CA LYS A 193 11.87 3.05 -13.98
C LYS A 193 12.88 4.10 -14.43
N LYS A 194 14.14 3.72 -14.65
CA LYS A 194 15.22 4.61 -15.10
C LYS A 194 14.90 5.25 -16.44
N PHE A 195 14.29 4.50 -17.37
CA PHE A 195 13.85 5.05 -18.65
C PHE A 195 12.87 6.19 -18.49
N TRP A 196 11.78 6.00 -17.72
CA TRP A 196 10.79 7.05 -17.52
C TRP A 196 11.32 8.26 -16.74
N VAL A 197 12.23 8.04 -15.78
CA VAL A 197 12.94 9.14 -15.11
C VAL A 197 13.81 9.91 -16.11
N ALA A 198 14.49 9.23 -17.02
CA ALA A 198 15.28 9.88 -18.06
C ALA A 198 14.40 10.72 -19.00
N ILE A 199 13.22 10.22 -19.40
CA ILE A 199 12.22 11.00 -20.15
C ILE A 199 11.83 12.28 -19.41
N ALA A 200 11.55 12.17 -18.10
CA ALA A 200 11.20 13.32 -17.29
C ALA A 200 12.33 14.36 -17.25
N TRP A 201 13.60 13.93 -17.17
CA TRP A 201 14.75 14.84 -17.24
C TRP A 201 14.87 15.54 -18.59
N TYR A 202 14.62 14.85 -19.71
CA TYR A 202 14.57 15.50 -21.03
C TYR A 202 13.48 16.58 -21.08
N CYS A 203 12.26 16.23 -20.65
CA CYS A 203 11.13 17.16 -20.64
C CYS A 203 11.31 18.31 -19.63
N ALA A 204 12.13 18.14 -18.60
CA ALA A 204 12.52 19.20 -17.67
C ALA A 204 13.57 20.17 -18.27
N GLY A 205 14.12 19.87 -19.45
CA GLY A 205 15.17 20.67 -20.10
C GLY A 205 16.60 20.20 -19.81
N GLU A 206 16.79 19.20 -18.94
CA GLU A 206 18.09 18.67 -18.54
C GLU A 206 18.56 17.53 -19.47
N LYS A 207 18.72 17.86 -20.76
CA LYS A 207 19.03 16.89 -21.82
C LYS A 207 20.23 15.98 -21.49
N ARG A 208 21.30 16.55 -20.91
CA ARG A 208 22.54 15.82 -20.58
C ARG A 208 22.31 14.72 -19.53
N VAL A 209 21.45 15.00 -18.54
CA VAL A 209 21.14 14.05 -17.46
C VAL A 209 20.32 12.88 -18.02
N GLY A 210 19.26 13.19 -18.78
CA GLY A 210 18.42 12.18 -19.42
C GLY A 210 19.22 11.29 -20.38
N GLU A 211 20.07 11.89 -21.22
CA GLU A 211 20.88 11.15 -22.20
C GLU A 211 21.88 10.19 -21.53
N LYS A 212 22.55 10.64 -20.47
CA LYS A 212 23.46 9.79 -19.69
C LYS A 212 22.74 8.58 -19.10
N GLN A 213 21.54 8.77 -18.55
CA GLN A 213 20.76 7.67 -17.98
C GLN A 213 20.34 6.66 -19.05
N LEU A 214 19.86 7.12 -20.21
CA LEU A 214 19.48 6.23 -21.31
C LEU A 214 20.67 5.45 -21.88
N LYS A 215 21.84 6.09 -22.04
CA LYS A 215 23.06 5.40 -22.50
C LYS A 215 23.49 4.30 -21.55
N THR A 216 23.40 4.53 -20.24
CA THR A 216 23.71 3.51 -19.22
C THR A 216 22.78 2.29 -19.32
N LEU A 217 21.55 2.47 -19.80
CA LEU A 217 20.61 1.35 -20.02
C LEU A 217 20.94 0.53 -21.26
N LEU A 218 21.59 1.11 -22.28
CA LEU A 218 22.03 0.37 -23.47
C LEU A 218 23.16 -0.62 -23.18
N ASP A 219 23.93 -0.38 -22.13
CA ASP A 219 25.02 -1.26 -21.71
C ASP A 219 24.51 -2.53 -20.97
N GLN A 220 23.18 -2.69 -20.83
CA GLN A 220 22.54 -3.82 -20.16
C GLN A 220 21.93 -4.82 -21.18
N PRO A 221 21.91 -6.14 -20.87
CA PRO A 221 21.63 -7.19 -21.86
C PRO A 221 20.15 -7.39 -22.25
N ASP A 222 19.21 -6.52 -21.86
CA ASP A 222 17.79 -6.70 -22.22
C ASP A 222 17.50 -6.23 -23.66
N GLN A 223 17.38 -7.20 -24.57
CA GLN A 223 17.23 -6.97 -26.01
C GLN A 223 15.87 -6.34 -26.36
N ASP A 224 14.82 -6.58 -25.58
CA ASP A 224 13.45 -6.17 -25.93
C ASP A 224 13.23 -4.65 -25.75
N PHE A 225 14.02 -4.00 -24.89
CA PHE A 225 13.86 -2.59 -24.56
C PHE A 225 14.88 -1.67 -25.26
N THR A 226 15.91 -2.26 -25.88
CA THR A 226 17.00 -1.55 -26.55
C THR A 226 16.50 -0.65 -27.69
N ALA A 227 15.59 -1.13 -28.53
CA ALA A 227 15.03 -0.36 -29.65
C ALA A 227 14.28 0.90 -29.17
N ALA A 228 13.55 0.80 -28.06
CA ALA A 228 12.83 1.91 -27.46
C ALA A 228 13.77 3.01 -26.95
N ILE A 229 14.88 2.60 -26.31
CA ILE A 229 15.92 3.50 -25.83
C ILE A 229 16.62 4.19 -27.00
N GLN A 230 17.01 3.44 -28.03
CA GLN A 230 17.67 3.99 -29.22
C GLN A 230 16.78 5.01 -29.95
N ALA A 231 15.51 4.66 -30.19
CA ALA A 231 14.54 5.57 -30.80
C ALA A 231 14.42 6.88 -30.01
N ARG A 232 14.47 6.81 -28.68
CA ARG A 232 14.39 7.97 -27.80
C ARG A 232 15.64 8.85 -27.83
N ILE A 233 16.82 8.24 -27.90
CA ILE A 233 18.08 8.99 -28.02
C ILE A 233 18.14 9.71 -29.35
N GLN A 234 17.68 9.08 -30.43
CA GLN A 234 17.62 9.67 -31.78
C GLN A 234 16.61 10.83 -31.84
N SER A 235 15.43 10.66 -31.22
CA SER A 235 14.35 11.64 -31.21
C SER A 235 13.91 11.95 -29.77
N PRO A 236 14.65 12.80 -29.04
CA PRO A 236 14.33 13.14 -27.66
C PRO A 236 13.07 14.02 -27.59
N PRO A 237 12.27 13.91 -26.53
CA PRO A 237 11.09 14.75 -26.35
C PRO A 237 11.54 16.19 -26.09
N GLN A 238 10.72 17.14 -26.54
CA GLN A 238 10.97 18.56 -26.32
C GLN A 238 10.78 18.93 -24.84
N PRO A 239 11.49 19.96 -24.34
CA PRO A 239 11.23 20.51 -23.02
C PRO A 239 9.77 20.96 -22.89
N ALA A 240 9.15 20.69 -21.74
CA ALA A 240 7.73 20.93 -21.50
C ALA A 240 7.41 22.42 -21.31
N GLN A 241 8.30 23.17 -20.66
CA GLN A 241 8.08 24.57 -20.30
C GLN A 241 7.66 25.49 -21.48
N PRO A 242 8.29 25.44 -22.67
CA PRO A 242 7.85 26.25 -23.82
C PRO A 242 6.51 25.81 -24.44
N ILE A 243 6.06 24.58 -24.14
CA ILE A 243 4.84 23.98 -24.70
C ILE A 243 3.64 24.19 -23.77
N LEU A 244 3.88 24.24 -22.46
CA LEU A 244 2.84 24.33 -21.44
C LEU A 244 2.17 25.72 -21.43
N LYS A 245 0.85 25.73 -21.65
CA LYS A 245 0.00 26.92 -21.48
C LYS A 245 -0.14 27.27 -19.99
N SER A 246 -0.38 28.56 -19.68
CA SER A 246 -0.63 29.04 -18.30
C SER A 246 -1.75 28.30 -17.57
N GLU A 247 -2.80 27.89 -18.30
CA GLU A 247 -3.93 27.12 -17.78
C GLU A 247 -3.56 25.67 -17.37
N SER A 248 -2.38 25.19 -17.76
CA SER A 248 -1.90 23.84 -17.45
C SER A 248 -1.33 23.73 -16.04
N TYR A 249 -0.78 24.81 -15.47
CA TYR A 249 -0.15 24.79 -14.16
C TYR A 249 -1.11 24.40 -13.02
N PRO A 250 -2.36 24.88 -12.97
CA PRO A 250 -3.35 24.38 -12.00
C PRO A 250 -3.60 22.87 -12.11
N LEU A 251 -3.60 22.32 -13.34
CA LEU A 251 -3.79 20.88 -13.58
C LEU A 251 -2.58 20.07 -13.12
N ILE A 252 -1.35 20.58 -13.32
CA ILE A 252 -0.11 19.98 -12.80
C ILE A 252 -0.10 20.02 -11.27
N ALA A 253 -0.52 21.14 -10.66
CA ALA A 253 -0.65 21.24 -9.21
C ALA A 253 -1.67 20.23 -8.67
N GLN A 254 -2.77 19.99 -9.38
CA GLN A 254 -3.73 18.95 -9.03
C GLN A 254 -3.14 17.54 -9.19
N LEU A 255 -2.40 17.27 -10.27
CA LEU A 255 -1.67 16.00 -10.47
C LEU A 255 -0.73 15.73 -9.29
N SER A 256 0.06 16.72 -8.90
CA SER A 256 0.98 16.64 -7.76
C SER A 256 0.25 16.28 -6.46
N ARG A 257 -0.88 16.95 -6.18
CA ARG A 257 -1.74 16.62 -5.02
C ARG A 257 -2.28 15.20 -5.09
N ASP A 258 -2.74 14.77 -6.26
CA ASP A 258 -3.32 13.43 -6.44
C ASP A 258 -2.29 12.31 -6.25
N ILE A 259 -1.10 12.42 -6.86
CA ILE A 259 -0.01 11.44 -6.69
C ILE A 259 0.43 11.37 -5.23
N ARG A 260 0.57 12.53 -4.59
CA ARG A 260 0.94 12.62 -3.17
C ARG A 260 -0.12 11.93 -2.31
N GLN A 261 -1.40 12.20 -2.56
CA GLN A 261 -2.51 11.59 -1.83
C GLN A 261 -2.51 10.07 -1.98
N GLU A 262 -2.29 9.54 -3.19
CA GLU A 262 -2.25 8.10 -3.43
C GLU A 262 -1.07 7.42 -2.72
N ASN A 263 0.12 8.03 -2.75
CA ASN A 263 1.27 7.50 -2.03
C ASN A 263 1.05 7.51 -0.50
N ILE A 264 0.40 8.54 0.02
CA ILE A 264 0.01 8.63 1.42
C ILE A 264 -1.05 7.58 1.76
N GLU A 265 -2.11 7.46 0.97
CA GLU A 265 -3.15 6.45 1.15
C GLU A 265 -2.57 5.04 1.09
N ARG A 266 -1.65 4.75 0.19
CA ARG A 266 -0.98 3.45 0.13
C ARG A 266 -0.14 3.17 1.38
N SER A 267 0.52 4.20 1.91
CA SER A 267 1.23 4.09 3.19
C SER A 267 0.26 3.70 4.31
N TYR A 268 -0.94 4.29 4.33
CA TYR A 268 -2.00 3.88 5.25
C TYR A 268 -2.62 2.51 4.90
N GLN A 269 -2.77 2.10 3.64
CA GLN A 269 -3.24 0.75 3.30
C GLN A 269 -2.30 -0.33 3.85
N SER A 270 -1.00 -0.05 3.88
CA SER A 270 0.00 -0.95 4.47
C SER A 270 -0.16 -1.13 5.99
N LEU A 271 -0.99 -0.34 6.68
CA LEU A 271 -1.40 -0.60 8.07
C LEU A 271 -2.22 -1.88 8.23
N ILE A 272 -2.97 -2.27 7.20
CA ILE A 272 -4.00 -3.32 7.28
C ILE A 272 -3.66 -4.52 6.41
N GLU A 273 -3.08 -4.31 5.22
CA GLU A 273 -2.77 -5.40 4.30
C GLU A 273 -1.32 -5.90 4.47
N ARG A 274 -1.19 -7.12 5.01
CA ARG A 274 0.08 -7.86 5.13
C ARG A 274 0.70 -8.15 3.76
N ARG A 275 1.97 -7.77 3.60
CA ARG A 275 3.02 -8.67 3.10
C ARG A 275 4.32 -8.29 3.81
N ALA A 276 4.57 -8.93 4.95
CA ALA A 276 5.92 -9.05 5.47
C ALA A 276 6.63 -10.10 4.60
N PHE A 277 7.21 -9.66 3.48
CA PHE A 277 8.18 -10.47 2.76
C PHE A 277 9.54 -9.82 2.97
N PHE A 278 10.38 -10.56 3.72
CA PHE A 278 11.82 -10.43 3.91
C PHE A 278 12.46 -9.28 3.15
N GLN A 279 12.68 -8.13 3.79
CA GLN A 279 13.82 -7.27 3.46
C GLN A 279 14.24 -6.42 4.67
N GLN A 280 15.53 -6.58 5.02
CA GLN A 280 16.43 -5.71 5.80
C GLN A 280 16.43 -5.80 7.34
N GLY A 281 17.51 -6.40 7.87
CA GLY A 281 17.99 -6.29 9.27
C GLY A 281 17.23 -7.12 10.31
N LEU A 282 17.89 -7.41 11.44
CA LEU A 282 17.22 -7.89 12.67
C LEU A 282 16.26 -6.79 13.17
N SER A 283 14.96 -7.01 13.03
CA SER A 283 13.91 -6.12 13.55
C SER A 283 13.88 -6.16 15.08
N VAL A 284 13.79 -4.99 15.72
CA VAL A 284 13.67 -4.88 17.18
C VAL A 284 12.38 -5.54 17.68
N ASN A 285 11.28 -5.43 16.91
CA ASN A 285 10.05 -6.14 17.21
C ASN A 285 10.25 -7.66 17.28
N THR A 286 11.04 -8.23 16.36
CA THR A 286 11.38 -9.66 16.38
C THR A 286 12.19 -10.01 17.62
N VAL A 287 13.16 -9.18 18.00
CA VAL A 287 13.94 -9.36 19.23
C VAL A 287 13.04 -9.33 20.46
N LEU A 288 12.09 -8.39 20.56
CA LEU A 288 11.15 -8.32 21.68
C LEU A 288 10.21 -9.54 21.73
N VAL A 289 9.72 -10.02 20.59
CA VAL A 289 8.92 -11.25 20.52
C VAL A 289 9.72 -12.45 21.04
N VAL A 290 10.94 -12.64 20.54
CA VAL A 290 11.83 -13.72 20.98
C VAL A 290 12.15 -13.60 22.48
N LEU A 291 12.43 -12.38 22.96
CA LEU A 291 12.72 -12.13 24.37
C LEU A 291 11.55 -12.54 25.27
N ASN A 292 10.31 -12.17 24.93
CA ASN A 292 9.12 -12.57 25.68
C ASN A 292 8.95 -14.11 25.72
N CYS A 293 9.21 -14.79 24.59
CA CYS A 293 9.18 -16.25 24.55
C CYS A 293 10.28 -16.87 25.42
N VAL A 294 11.51 -16.34 25.37
CA VAL A 294 12.63 -16.84 26.17
C VAL A 294 12.36 -16.66 27.67
N VAL A 295 11.91 -15.48 28.11
CA VAL A 295 11.57 -15.23 29.52
C VAL A 295 10.49 -16.19 29.99
N PHE A 296 9.46 -16.44 29.17
CA PHE A 296 8.40 -17.38 29.51
C PHE A 296 8.93 -18.83 29.63
N LEU A 297 9.77 -19.27 28.69
CA LEU A 297 10.38 -20.61 28.73
C LEU A 297 11.31 -20.78 29.94
N VAL A 298 12.09 -19.75 30.30
CA VAL A 298 12.92 -19.75 31.51
C VAL A 298 12.04 -19.93 32.75
N GLY A 299 10.90 -19.24 32.81
CA GLY A 299 9.92 -19.43 33.90
C GLY A 299 9.43 -20.87 34.03
N ILE A 300 9.19 -21.56 32.91
CA ILE A 300 8.79 -22.97 32.89
C ILE A 300 9.92 -23.88 33.36
N VAL A 301 11.14 -23.71 32.83
CA VAL A 301 12.30 -24.57 33.13
C VAL A 301 12.70 -24.47 34.61
N MET A 302 12.58 -23.28 35.21
CA MET A 302 12.88 -23.06 36.62
C MET A 302 11.84 -23.66 37.58
N ASN A 303 10.84 -24.37 37.06
CA ASN A 303 9.82 -25.11 37.80
C ASN A 303 9.08 -24.28 38.86
N PHE A 304 8.98 -22.97 38.60
CA PHE A 304 8.15 -22.05 39.35
C PHE A 304 6.72 -22.59 39.31
N LYS A 305 6.20 -23.06 40.46
CA LYS A 305 4.81 -23.56 40.56
C LYS A 305 3.90 -22.48 40.01
N ILE A 306 3.19 -22.77 38.91
CA ILE A 306 2.33 -21.81 38.21
C ILE A 306 1.39 -21.17 39.25
N GLY A 307 1.67 -19.91 39.60
CA GLY A 307 1.12 -19.28 40.79
C GLY A 307 1.70 -17.88 41.03
N ARG A 308 1.10 -17.14 41.95
CA ARG A 308 1.45 -15.74 42.22
C ARG A 308 2.89 -15.58 42.73
N ASP A 309 3.34 -16.46 43.62
CA ASP A 309 4.67 -16.38 44.23
C ASP A 309 5.78 -16.61 43.21
N ALA A 310 5.61 -17.59 42.33
CA ALA A 310 6.46 -17.85 41.17
C ALA A 310 6.67 -16.63 40.27
N LEU A 311 5.59 -15.91 39.96
CA LEU A 311 5.64 -14.71 39.12
C LEU A 311 6.30 -13.54 39.86
N LEU A 312 6.16 -13.46 41.18
CA LEU A 312 6.89 -12.51 42.02
C LEU A 312 8.38 -12.84 42.01
N ASP A 313 8.79 -14.08 42.21
CA ASP A 313 10.20 -14.49 42.18
C ASP A 313 10.86 -14.21 40.82
N LEU A 314 10.12 -14.38 39.74
CA LEU A 314 10.56 -14.05 38.38
C LEU A 314 10.74 -12.55 38.12
N GLY A 315 10.26 -11.68 39.01
CA GLY A 315 10.37 -10.22 38.86
C GLY A 315 9.07 -9.50 38.55
N GLY A 316 7.92 -10.08 38.87
CA GLY A 316 6.62 -9.42 38.74
C GLY A 316 6.51 -8.17 39.62
N PHE A 317 5.66 -7.24 39.20
CA PHE A 317 5.49 -5.94 39.87
C PHE A 317 4.44 -6.03 40.99
N THR A 318 4.84 -5.56 42.19
CA THR A 318 3.91 -5.15 43.25
C THR A 318 4.40 -3.83 43.86
N PRO A 319 3.49 -2.92 44.25
CA PRO A 319 3.82 -1.69 44.94
C PRO A 319 4.74 -1.89 46.14
N ASN A 320 4.43 -2.86 47.00
CA ASN A 320 5.21 -3.12 48.22
C ASN A 320 6.65 -3.52 47.92
N ALA A 321 6.87 -4.38 46.93
CA ALA A 321 8.22 -4.80 46.53
C ALA A 321 9.04 -3.63 45.96
N VAL A 322 8.42 -2.78 45.15
CA VAL A 322 9.10 -1.59 44.60
C VAL A 322 9.44 -0.59 45.70
N TRP A 323 8.53 -0.35 46.65
CA TRP A 323 8.80 0.49 47.81
C TRP A 323 9.88 -0.10 48.74
N ALA A 324 10.04 -1.42 48.76
CA ALA A 324 11.13 -2.10 49.44
C ALA A 324 12.49 -2.02 48.71
N GLY A 325 12.56 -1.32 47.56
CA GLY A 325 13.80 -1.08 46.81
C GLY A 325 13.97 -1.96 45.56
N GLU A 326 12.98 -2.78 45.20
CA GLU A 326 13.06 -3.67 44.02
C GLU A 326 12.52 -2.98 42.75
N TRP A 327 13.02 -1.77 42.45
CA TRP A 327 12.56 -0.93 41.33
C TRP A 327 12.74 -1.56 39.94
N TRP A 328 13.67 -2.49 39.79
CA TRP A 328 13.88 -3.28 38.57
C TRP A 328 12.63 -4.08 38.15
N ARG A 329 11.71 -4.36 39.08
CA ARG A 329 10.43 -5.03 38.82
C ARG A 329 9.52 -4.27 37.87
N LEU A 330 9.58 -2.93 37.86
CA LEU A 330 8.84 -2.10 36.92
C LEU A 330 9.25 -2.39 35.46
N PHE A 331 10.49 -2.83 35.26
CA PHE A 331 11.01 -3.21 33.94
C PHE A 331 10.76 -4.69 33.66
N THR A 332 11.16 -5.60 34.55
CA THR A 332 11.07 -7.05 34.30
C THR A 332 9.62 -7.54 34.16
N ALA A 333 8.69 -6.95 34.90
CA ALA A 333 7.27 -7.31 34.82
C ALA A 333 6.69 -7.17 33.41
N THR A 334 7.26 -6.29 32.57
CA THR A 334 6.81 -6.12 31.17
C THR A 334 7.07 -7.32 30.26
N PHE A 335 7.91 -8.28 30.68
CA PHE A 335 8.27 -9.47 29.89
C PHE A 335 7.71 -10.79 30.46
N ILE A 336 7.16 -10.75 31.67
CA ILE A 336 6.66 -11.94 32.38
C ILE A 336 5.21 -12.22 31.96
N HIS A 337 4.85 -13.49 31.77
CA HIS A 337 3.50 -13.90 31.36
C HIS A 337 2.97 -15.01 32.25
N VAL A 338 1.66 -14.95 32.56
CA VAL A 338 1.00 -15.87 33.50
C VAL A 338 0.78 -17.26 32.90
N ASN A 339 0.43 -17.33 31.62
CA ASN A 339 0.10 -18.57 30.93
C ASN A 339 0.30 -18.45 29.42
N TRP A 340 0.20 -19.59 28.72
CA TRP A 340 0.35 -19.67 27.26
C TRP A 340 -0.61 -18.74 26.51
N GLY A 341 -1.88 -18.68 26.91
CA GLY A 341 -2.87 -17.82 26.26
C GLY A 341 -2.48 -16.35 26.32
N HIS A 342 -2.04 -15.88 27.48
CA HIS A 342 -1.57 -14.51 27.70
C HIS A 342 -0.30 -14.21 26.89
N LEU A 343 0.67 -15.13 26.84
CA LEU A 343 1.85 -14.96 25.99
C LEU A 343 1.47 -14.91 24.51
N LEU A 344 0.68 -15.87 24.03
CA LEU A 344 0.32 -16.01 22.62
C LEU A 344 -0.41 -14.78 22.10
N THR A 345 -1.37 -14.24 22.87
CA THR A 345 -2.10 -13.01 22.47
C THR A 345 -1.17 -11.80 22.43
N ASN A 346 -0.26 -11.65 23.40
CA ASN A 346 0.70 -10.56 23.43
C ASN A 346 1.71 -10.65 22.28
N ILE A 347 2.35 -11.80 22.05
CA ILE A 347 3.34 -11.94 20.97
C ILE A 347 2.68 -11.87 19.60
N PHE A 348 1.45 -12.37 19.44
CA PHE A 348 0.70 -12.24 18.17
C PHE A 348 0.42 -10.77 17.86
N THR A 349 -0.07 -10.03 18.85
CA THR A 349 -0.38 -8.60 18.71
C THR A 349 0.88 -7.78 18.52
N LEU A 350 1.94 -8.06 19.29
CA LEU A 350 3.24 -7.41 19.16
C LEU A 350 3.87 -7.69 17.80
N TYR A 351 3.90 -8.95 17.35
CA TYR A 351 4.42 -9.31 16.04
C TYR A 351 3.69 -8.56 14.91
N LEU A 352 2.36 -8.48 14.99
CA LEU A 352 1.52 -7.80 14.01
C LEU A 352 1.67 -6.28 14.02
N LEU A 353 1.39 -5.66 15.18
CA LEU A 353 1.27 -4.22 15.31
C LEU A 353 2.63 -3.55 15.57
N GLY A 354 3.51 -4.22 16.31
CA GLY A 354 4.83 -3.68 16.63
C GLY A 354 5.75 -3.56 15.42
N GLY A 355 5.77 -4.57 14.55
CA GLY A 355 6.55 -4.50 13.29
C GLY A 355 6.09 -3.37 12.38
N PHE A 356 4.79 -3.06 12.40
CA PHE A 356 4.24 -1.92 11.68
C PHE A 356 4.76 -0.58 12.24
N VAL A 357 4.68 -0.39 13.56
CA VAL A 357 5.13 0.84 14.23
C VAL A 357 6.64 1.04 14.04
N GLU A 358 7.42 -0.04 14.13
CA GLU A 358 8.85 -0.06 13.84
C GLU A 358 9.16 0.46 12.43
N LYS A 359 8.42 0.02 11.41
CA LYS A 359 8.60 0.47 10.02
C LYS A 359 8.28 1.95 9.83
N HIS A 360 7.25 2.47 10.50
CA HIS A 360 6.80 3.86 10.32
C HIS A 360 7.60 4.87 11.14
N LEU A 361 8.00 4.51 12.36
CA LEU A 361 8.69 5.43 13.27
C LEU A 361 10.20 5.22 13.29
N GLY A 362 10.67 4.06 12.82
CA GLY A 362 12.05 3.61 12.92
C GLY A 362 12.31 2.83 14.22
N LYS A 363 13.29 1.91 14.16
CA LYS A 363 13.62 0.96 15.24
C LYS A 363 13.81 1.57 16.64
N TRP A 364 14.51 2.69 16.74
CA TRP A 364 14.81 3.31 18.03
C TRP A 364 13.61 4.02 18.66
N ARG A 365 12.78 4.68 17.85
CA ARG A 365 11.56 5.32 18.35
C ARG A 365 10.53 4.27 18.76
N TYR A 366 10.40 3.21 17.97
CA TYR A 366 9.57 2.07 18.33
C TYR A 366 9.98 1.45 19.67
N LEU A 367 11.27 1.14 19.84
CA LEU A 367 11.79 0.59 21.10
C LEU A 367 11.50 1.51 22.29
N PHE A 368 11.76 2.82 22.11
CA PHE A 368 11.52 3.82 23.14
C PHE A 368 10.04 3.90 23.53
N ILE A 369 9.13 3.96 22.56
CA ILE A 369 7.68 4.00 22.83
C ILE A 369 7.24 2.70 23.51
N TYR A 370 7.71 1.54 23.06
CA TYR A 370 7.37 0.24 23.65
C TYR A 370 7.77 0.18 25.13
N LEU A 371 9.02 0.52 25.45
CA LEU A 371 9.53 0.45 26.82
C LEU A 371 8.87 1.51 27.72
N VAL A 372 8.76 2.76 27.25
CA VAL A 372 8.18 3.83 28.06
C VAL A 372 6.68 3.64 28.26
N SER A 373 5.93 3.10 27.29
CA SER A 373 4.52 2.79 27.50
C SER A 373 4.31 1.72 28.57
N GLY A 374 5.11 0.66 28.60
CA GLY A 374 5.00 -0.39 29.62
C GLY A 374 5.46 0.06 30.99
N VAL A 375 6.74 0.46 31.08
CA VAL A 375 7.37 0.89 32.34
C VAL A 375 6.70 2.15 32.89
N GLY A 376 6.44 3.13 32.02
CA GLY A 376 5.78 4.38 32.41
C GLY A 376 4.35 4.16 32.90
N ALA A 377 3.59 3.25 32.29
CA ALA A 377 2.27 2.89 32.80
C ALA A 377 2.36 2.30 34.22
N MET A 378 3.32 1.41 34.48
CA MET A 378 3.55 0.84 35.82
C MET A 378 4.00 1.89 36.84
N VAL A 379 4.87 2.83 36.45
CA VAL A 379 5.32 3.93 37.31
C VAL A 379 4.15 4.85 37.68
N ILE A 380 3.32 5.23 36.70
CA ILE A 380 2.15 6.07 36.96
C ILE A 380 1.14 5.31 37.84
N LEU A 381 0.93 4.02 37.56
CA LEU A 381 0.05 3.19 38.38
C LEU A 381 0.55 3.06 39.82
N LEU A 382 1.86 2.87 40.04
CA LEU A 382 2.47 2.89 41.36
C LEU A 382 2.19 4.20 42.10
N GLY A 383 2.35 5.33 41.41
CA GLY A 383 2.02 6.65 41.94
C GLY A 383 0.55 6.77 42.33
N LEU A 384 -0.37 6.36 41.44
CA LEU A 384 -1.82 6.36 41.69
C LEU A 384 -2.19 5.49 42.89
N VAL A 385 -1.64 4.28 42.99
CA VAL A 385 -1.86 3.41 44.16
C VAL A 385 -1.38 4.13 45.41
N THR A 386 -0.17 4.68 45.40
CA THR A 386 0.44 5.31 46.58
C THR A 386 -0.36 6.51 47.08
N ILE A 387 -0.76 7.43 46.19
CA ILE A 387 -1.50 8.64 46.59
C ILE A 387 -2.95 8.35 47.03
N THR A 388 -3.48 7.19 46.65
CA THR A 388 -4.84 6.79 47.02
C THR A 388 -4.88 5.89 48.25
N GLN A 389 -3.73 5.47 48.78
CA GLN A 389 -3.67 4.75 50.06
C GLN A 389 -4.25 5.62 51.17
N GLY A 390 -5.20 5.06 51.92
CA GLY A 390 -5.86 5.75 53.03
C GLY A 390 -7.09 6.59 52.66
N ILE A 391 -7.45 6.69 51.38
CA ILE A 391 -8.73 7.28 50.97
C ILE A 391 -9.87 6.30 51.25
N ASP A 392 -10.90 6.72 51.98
CA ASP A 392 -12.13 5.95 52.12
C ASP A 392 -12.96 6.07 50.85
N PHE A 393 -12.90 5.05 49.98
CA PHE A 393 -13.65 5.05 48.73
C PHE A 393 -15.15 4.84 48.89
N ASN A 394 -15.64 4.44 50.08
CA ASN A 394 -17.06 4.19 50.32
C ASN A 394 -17.90 5.47 50.26
N VAL A 395 -17.27 6.65 50.43
CA VAL A 395 -17.93 7.95 50.34
C VAL A 395 -18.30 8.35 48.91
N PHE A 396 -17.74 7.68 47.89
CA PHE A 396 -18.02 7.98 46.48
C PHE A 396 -19.16 7.11 45.92
N PRO A 397 -19.82 7.54 44.83
CA PRO A 397 -20.82 6.72 44.14
C PRO A 397 -20.26 5.37 43.67
N ARG A 398 -21.11 4.33 43.62
CA ARG A 398 -20.72 2.95 43.23
C ARG A 398 -19.99 2.86 41.88
N TRP A 399 -20.37 3.67 40.89
CA TRP A 399 -19.70 3.67 39.58
C TRP A 399 -18.24 4.16 39.66
N PHE A 400 -17.95 5.09 40.57
CA PHE A 400 -16.59 5.59 40.80
C PHE A 400 -15.75 4.59 41.59
N GLN A 401 -16.38 3.90 42.56
CA GLN A 401 -15.75 2.80 43.27
C GLN A 401 -15.32 1.69 42.30
N PHE A 402 -16.23 1.26 41.42
CA PHE A 402 -15.93 0.24 40.40
C PHE A 402 -14.73 0.62 39.52
N LEU A 403 -14.66 1.87 39.06
CA LEU A 403 -13.52 2.34 38.25
C LEU A 403 -12.21 2.33 39.03
N THR A 404 -12.24 2.57 40.33
CA THR A 404 -11.04 2.70 41.17
C THR A 404 -10.61 1.41 41.87
N ASP A 405 -11.37 0.31 41.70
CA ASP A 405 -11.10 -0.97 42.37
C ASP A 405 -9.68 -1.48 42.10
N GLU A 406 -9.17 -1.34 40.87
CA GLU A 406 -7.80 -1.76 40.55
C GLU A 406 -6.73 -0.96 41.31
N ILE A 407 -6.91 0.36 41.44
CA ILE A 407 -5.96 1.25 42.13
C ILE A 407 -6.02 1.04 43.65
N ARG A 408 -7.19 0.66 44.18
CA ARG A 408 -7.41 0.47 45.63
C ARG A 408 -6.63 -0.72 46.21
N TYR A 409 -6.32 -1.74 45.41
CA TYR A 409 -5.72 -2.98 45.88
C TYR A 409 -4.22 -3.08 45.58
N SER A 410 -3.41 -2.59 46.53
CA SER A 410 -1.93 -2.56 46.50
C SER A 410 -1.24 -3.93 46.47
N TYR A 411 -1.97 -5.02 46.68
CA TYR A 411 -1.44 -6.39 46.66
C TYR A 411 -1.55 -7.07 45.30
N ARG A 412 -2.22 -6.47 44.30
CA ARG A 412 -2.29 -7.10 42.98
C ARG A 412 -0.88 -7.26 42.41
N LEU A 413 -0.68 -8.33 41.65
CA LEU A 413 0.56 -8.59 40.94
C LEU A 413 0.31 -8.20 39.48
N TRP A 414 1.15 -7.34 38.92
CA TRP A 414 1.09 -7.02 37.50
C TRP A 414 2.27 -7.64 36.76
N VAL A 415 1.95 -8.26 35.63
CA VAL A 415 2.90 -8.84 34.68
C VAL A 415 2.30 -8.72 33.27
N GLY A 416 3.15 -8.66 32.27
CA GLY A 416 2.76 -8.75 30.86
C GLY A 416 3.23 -7.58 30.02
N ALA A 417 3.40 -7.85 28.74
CA ALA A 417 3.77 -6.87 27.72
C ALA A 417 2.59 -5.97 27.30
N SER A 418 1.40 -6.19 27.84
CA SER A 418 0.15 -5.63 27.32
C SER A 418 0.07 -4.11 27.45
N GLY A 419 0.63 -3.50 28.50
CA GLY A 419 0.76 -2.04 28.60
C GLY A 419 1.62 -1.44 27.47
N SER A 420 2.73 -2.10 27.13
CA SER A 420 3.57 -1.72 25.99
C SER A 420 2.85 -1.89 24.65
N ILE A 421 2.08 -2.98 24.50
CA ILE A 421 1.29 -3.27 23.29
C ILE A 421 0.15 -2.25 23.12
N MET A 422 -0.55 -1.88 24.20
CA MET A 422 -1.54 -0.80 24.17
C MET A 422 -0.88 0.53 23.82
N GLY A 423 0.38 0.75 24.23
CA GLY A 423 1.21 1.83 23.71
C GLY A 423 1.42 1.80 22.20
N MET A 424 1.65 0.62 21.62
CA MET A 424 1.73 0.46 20.15
C MET A 424 0.39 0.77 19.46
N ILE A 425 -0.73 0.35 20.05
CA ILE A 425 -2.06 0.70 19.55
C ILE A 425 -2.28 2.23 19.61
N GLY A 426 -1.89 2.87 20.72
CA GLY A 426 -1.90 4.32 20.85
C GLY A 426 -1.01 5.03 19.81
N ALA A 427 0.17 4.48 19.53
CA ALA A 427 1.06 4.99 18.48
C ALA A 427 0.43 4.90 17.09
N ILE A 428 -0.21 3.77 16.76
CA ILE A 428 -0.96 3.60 15.49
C ILE A 428 -2.11 4.61 15.40
N ALA A 429 -2.89 4.75 16.47
CA ALA A 429 -3.98 5.73 16.53
C ALA A 429 -3.47 7.16 16.31
N ALA A 430 -2.35 7.53 16.92
CA ALA A 430 -1.72 8.85 16.74
C ALA A 430 -1.23 9.08 15.30
N VAL A 431 -0.60 8.08 14.66
CA VAL A 431 -0.16 8.16 13.26
C VAL A 431 -1.37 8.34 12.33
N LEU A 432 -2.42 7.56 12.55
CA LEU A 432 -3.65 7.61 11.78
C LEU A 432 -4.41 8.93 11.94
N PHE A 433 -4.52 9.41 13.17
CA PHE A 433 -5.13 10.70 13.49
C PHE A 433 -4.41 11.85 12.79
N ARG A 434 -3.06 11.83 12.82
CA ARG A 434 -2.25 12.81 12.08
C ARG A 434 -2.44 12.72 10.58
N GLY A 435 -2.52 11.51 10.04
CA GLY A 435 -2.80 11.30 8.62
C GLY A 435 -4.13 11.85 8.17
N TRP A 436 -5.14 11.71 9.01
CA TRP A 436 -6.43 12.34 8.76
C TRP A 436 -6.36 13.87 8.85
N GLN A 437 -5.73 14.43 9.89
CA GLN A 437 -5.69 15.88 10.10
C GLN A 437 -4.78 16.63 9.13
N ARG A 438 -3.60 16.09 8.83
CA ARG A 438 -2.57 16.78 8.03
C ARG A 438 -2.61 16.40 6.56
N ASP A 439 -2.91 15.15 6.25
CA ASP A 439 -2.89 14.63 4.88
C ASP A 439 -4.30 14.39 4.31
N GLU A 440 -5.35 14.84 5.02
CA GLU A 440 -6.76 14.74 4.62
C GLU A 440 -7.18 13.33 4.15
N SER A 441 -6.48 12.30 4.64
CA SER A 441 -6.63 10.93 4.17
C SER A 441 -7.93 10.31 4.69
N LYS A 442 -8.90 10.10 3.80
CA LYS A 442 -10.16 9.43 4.12
C LYS A 442 -9.95 7.98 4.56
N LEU A 443 -8.92 7.33 4.01
CA LEU A 443 -8.54 6.00 4.45
C LEU A 443 -8.00 6.03 5.88
N ALA A 444 -7.10 6.95 6.20
CA ALA A 444 -6.59 7.09 7.57
C ALA A 444 -7.72 7.31 8.57
N LEU A 445 -8.73 8.13 8.23
CA LEU A 445 -9.92 8.31 9.07
C LEU A 445 -10.72 7.02 9.28
N ARG A 446 -10.95 6.23 8.22
CA ARG A 446 -11.66 4.93 8.33
C ARG A 446 -10.90 3.98 9.24
N GLN A 447 -9.59 3.88 9.05
CA GLN A 447 -8.73 3.01 9.85
C GLN A 447 -8.63 3.50 11.30
N PHE A 448 -8.56 4.81 11.52
CA PHE A 448 -8.59 5.41 12.85
C PHE A 448 -9.86 5.01 13.60
N ARG A 449 -11.02 5.07 12.95
CA ARG A 449 -12.30 4.62 13.54
C ARG A 449 -12.30 3.13 13.89
N LEU A 450 -11.68 2.28 13.06
CA LEU A 450 -11.53 0.86 13.37
C LEU A 450 -10.61 0.63 14.58
N VAL A 451 -9.50 1.35 14.67
CA VAL A 451 -8.61 1.28 15.84
C VAL A 451 -9.32 1.77 17.09
N LEU A 452 -10.10 2.85 17.02
CA LEU A 452 -10.94 3.30 18.14
C LEU A 452 -11.95 2.23 18.57
N LEU A 453 -12.58 1.54 17.62
CA LEU A 453 -13.49 0.43 17.93
C LEU A 453 -12.75 -0.70 18.65
N ILE A 454 -11.55 -1.08 18.20
CA ILE A 454 -10.72 -2.09 18.86
C ILE A 454 -10.37 -1.66 20.28
N ILE A 455 -10.01 -0.39 20.50
CA ILE A 455 -9.72 0.16 21.82
C ILE A 455 -10.94 0.07 22.74
N VAL A 456 -12.13 0.43 22.24
CA VAL A 456 -13.38 0.35 23.02
C VAL A 456 -13.70 -1.10 23.40
N ILE A 457 -13.54 -2.04 22.46
CA ILE A 457 -13.73 -3.47 22.73
C ILE A 457 -12.72 -3.95 23.77
N GLN A 458 -11.44 -3.59 23.63
CA GLN A 458 -10.39 -3.98 24.57
C GLN A 458 -10.67 -3.45 25.98
N PHE A 459 -11.03 -2.18 26.14
CA PHE A 459 -11.37 -1.62 27.45
C PHE A 459 -12.62 -2.25 28.06
N SER A 460 -13.58 -2.66 27.24
CA SER A 460 -14.75 -3.41 27.72
C SER A 460 -14.34 -4.79 28.27
N VAL A 461 -13.38 -5.46 27.61
CA VAL A 461 -12.81 -6.72 28.10
C VAL A 461 -12.01 -6.49 29.39
N ASP A 462 -11.20 -5.43 29.45
CA ASP A 462 -10.39 -5.10 30.63
C ASP A 462 -11.27 -4.83 31.85
N LEU A 463 -12.37 -4.08 31.69
CA LEU A 463 -13.31 -3.78 32.78
C LEU A 463 -14.16 -4.99 33.21
N SER A 464 -14.27 -6.02 32.37
CA SER A 464 -15.02 -7.25 32.68
C SER A 464 -14.15 -8.38 33.24
N SER A 465 -12.82 -8.26 33.16
CA SER A 465 -11.86 -9.25 33.65
C SER A 465 -11.06 -8.71 34.83
N THR A 466 -11.19 -9.35 35.99
CA THR A 466 -10.41 -8.98 37.20
C THR A 466 -8.92 -9.29 37.10
N ASN A 467 -8.52 -10.12 36.13
CA ASN A 467 -7.14 -10.56 35.91
C ASN A 467 -6.36 -9.66 34.94
N VAL A 468 -7.00 -8.64 34.36
CA VAL A 468 -6.38 -7.74 33.38
C VAL A 468 -6.42 -6.32 33.94
N SER A 469 -5.32 -5.59 33.78
CA SER A 469 -5.18 -4.23 34.28
C SER A 469 -5.72 -3.23 33.26
N PHE A 470 -6.88 -2.65 33.56
CA PHE A 470 -7.44 -1.55 32.77
C PHE A 470 -6.50 -0.33 32.80
N TYR A 471 -5.98 0.03 33.98
CA TYR A 471 -5.15 1.22 34.09
C TYR A 471 -3.80 1.09 33.38
N SER A 472 -3.17 -0.09 33.42
CA SER A 472 -1.94 -0.32 32.66
C SER A 472 -2.17 -0.17 31.16
N HIS A 473 -3.29 -0.70 30.65
CA HIS A 473 -3.66 -0.57 29.24
C HIS A 473 -3.99 0.87 28.84
N PHE A 474 -4.81 1.55 29.65
CA PHE A 474 -5.21 2.94 29.42
C PHE A 474 -4.01 3.88 29.43
N LEU A 475 -3.15 3.78 30.45
CA LEU A 475 -1.95 4.60 30.58
C LEU A 475 -0.94 4.27 29.49
N GLY A 476 -0.75 2.98 29.17
CA GLY A 476 0.10 2.54 28.07
C GLY A 476 -0.31 3.17 26.75
N LEU A 477 -1.61 3.13 26.44
CA LEU A 477 -2.22 3.74 25.25
C LEU A 477 -2.02 5.26 25.20
N ILE A 478 -2.27 5.98 26.29
CA ILE A 478 -2.08 7.44 26.36
C ILE A 478 -0.62 7.79 26.16
N LEU A 479 0.29 7.13 26.86
CA LEU A 479 1.73 7.35 26.72
C LEU A 479 2.18 7.08 25.29
N GLY A 480 1.73 5.96 24.69
CA GLY A 480 2.08 5.60 23.32
C GLY A 480 1.61 6.63 22.30
N ALA A 481 0.35 7.07 22.41
CA ALA A 481 -0.20 8.11 21.56
C ALA A 481 0.54 9.45 21.73
N SER A 482 0.74 9.89 22.98
CA SER A 482 1.34 11.18 23.31
C SER A 482 2.81 11.25 22.87
N LEU A 483 3.60 10.22 23.16
CA LEU A 483 4.99 10.11 22.73
C LEU A 483 5.09 10.10 21.21
N THR A 484 4.20 9.37 20.53
CA THR A 484 4.17 9.35 19.06
C THR A 484 3.88 10.72 18.49
N LEU A 485 2.89 11.45 19.03
CA LEU A 485 2.61 12.82 18.63
C LEU A 485 3.82 13.74 18.86
N LEU A 486 4.50 13.65 20.01
CA LEU A 486 5.68 14.46 20.32
C LEU A 486 6.86 14.15 19.37
N LEU A 487 7.21 12.87 19.23
CA LEU A 487 8.37 12.42 18.44
C LEU A 487 8.18 12.66 16.93
N THR A 488 6.94 12.68 16.45
CA THR A 488 6.64 12.96 15.04
C THR A 488 6.33 14.44 14.78
N HIS A 489 6.32 15.30 15.81
CA HIS A 489 6.02 16.74 15.66
C HIS A 489 7.08 17.49 14.85
N LYS A 490 8.34 17.03 14.90
CA LYS A 490 9.51 17.67 14.27
C LYS A 490 10.03 16.95 13.02
N ILE A 491 9.27 16.03 12.42
CA ILE A 491 9.71 15.40 11.17
C ILE A 491 9.28 16.31 10.00
N PRO A 492 10.17 17.17 9.44
CA PRO A 492 9.93 17.67 8.10
C PRO A 492 9.83 16.45 7.21
N GLN A 493 8.78 16.41 6.41
CA GLN A 493 8.56 15.38 5.42
C GLN A 493 9.88 15.09 4.72
N THR A 494 10.31 13.83 4.68
CA THR A 494 11.15 13.34 3.58
C THR A 494 10.34 13.26 2.27
N ALA A 495 9.38 14.17 2.09
CA ALA A 495 9.03 14.64 0.77
C ALA A 495 10.15 15.62 0.42
N PRO A 496 10.84 15.47 -0.72
CA PRO A 496 11.78 16.49 -1.15
C PRO A 496 11.02 17.82 -1.11
N LYS A 497 11.50 18.77 -0.28
CA LYS A 497 10.99 20.14 -0.34
C LYS A 497 11.10 20.53 -1.81
N LEU A 498 9.93 20.67 -2.45
CA LEU A 498 9.82 21.37 -3.70
C LEU A 498 10.13 22.82 -3.33
N SER A 499 11.43 23.17 -3.37
CA SER A 499 11.84 24.54 -3.52
C SER A 499 11.10 25.07 -4.74
N ARG A 500 10.39 26.19 -4.55
CA ARG A 500 9.60 26.88 -5.56
C ARG A 500 10.37 27.12 -6.85
#